data_AF-A0A1X4IWB2-F1
#
_entry.id   AF-A0A1X4IWB2-F1
#
_cell.length_a   1.000
_cell.length_b   1.000
_cell.length_c   1.000
_cell.angle_alpha   90.00
_cell.angle_beta   90.00
_cell.angle_gamma   90.00
#
_symmetry.space_group_name_H-M   'P 1'
#
loop_
_entity.id
_entity.type
_entity.pdbx_description
1 polymer ?
#
loop_
_entity_poly.entity_id
_entity_poly.type
_entity_poly.pdbx_seq_one_letter_code
_entity_poly.pdbx_strand_id
1 'polypeptide(L)'
;MTGMGAALTLVAELDLGLDRAWQSLREGRFDRIEQDIAETERLSTELGRFKGQISPTDAERLSWKSRRNQVLLAATAKGLNAAILRIAELRKTLDGTTTYGADGRRVPAETGPGQLSRRA
;
A
#
# COMPACT_ATOMS: atom_id res chain seq x y z
N MET A 1 9.10 -27.57 27.09
CA MET A 1 8.38 -26.29 27.24
C MET A 1 6.89 -26.59 27.16
N THR A 2 6.14 -26.24 28.20
CA THR A 2 4.68 -26.47 28.28
C THR A 2 3.95 -25.69 27.18
N GLY A 3 2.94 -26.29 26.55
CA GLY A 3 2.23 -25.71 25.39
C GLY A 3 1.69 -24.29 25.60
N MET A 4 1.37 -23.93 26.84
CA MET A 4 0.91 -22.59 27.22
C MET A 4 1.99 -21.50 27.04
N GLY A 5 3.27 -21.83 27.28
CA GLY A 5 4.36 -20.88 27.06
C GLY A 5 4.65 -20.63 25.58
N ALA A 6 4.46 -21.65 24.74
CA ALA A 6 4.58 -21.51 23.29
C ALA A 6 3.45 -20.64 22.71
N ALA A 7 2.21 -20.84 23.16
CA ALA A 7 1.08 -20.03 22.74
C ALA A 7 1.26 -18.54 23.10
N LEU A 8 1.73 -18.23 24.32
CA LEU A 8 2.00 -16.85 24.73
C LEU A 8 3.09 -16.17 23.89
N THR A 9 4.12 -16.93 23.53
CA THR A 9 5.20 -16.44 22.66
C THR A 9 4.67 -16.10 21.27
N LEU A 10 3.87 -17.00 20.67
CA LEU A 10 3.24 -16.75 19.37
C LEU A 10 2.26 -15.58 19.39
N VAL A 11 1.51 -15.39 20.48
CA VAL A 11 0.65 -14.21 20.67
C VAL A 11 1.50 -12.94 20.65
N ALA A 12 2.61 -12.90 21.39
CA ALA A 12 3.49 -11.73 21.43
C ALA A 12 4.15 -11.46 20.07
N GLU A 13 4.61 -12.51 19.37
CA GLU A 13 5.20 -12.39 18.05
C GLU A 13 4.20 -11.88 17.01
N LEU A 14 2.97 -12.40 17.00
CA LEU A 14 1.91 -11.94 16.11
C LEU A 14 1.48 -10.50 16.43
N ASP A 15 1.41 -10.14 17.71
CA ASP A 15 1.10 -8.79 18.17
C ASP A 15 2.11 -7.76 17.66
N LEU A 16 3.41 -8.11 17.71
CA LEU A 16 4.50 -7.31 17.15
C LEU A 16 4.49 -7.30 15.63
N GLY A 17 4.19 -8.44 14.99
CA GLY A 17 4.09 -8.55 13.54
C GLY A 17 3.01 -7.63 12.96
N LEU A 18 1.85 -7.57 13.61
CA LEU A 18 0.77 -6.66 13.21
C LEU A 18 1.15 -5.18 13.39
N ASP A 19 1.96 -4.83 14.39
CA ASP A 19 2.47 -3.45 14.53
C ASP A 19 3.53 -3.11 13.48
N ARG A 20 4.41 -4.04 13.13
CA ARG A 20 5.39 -3.86 12.04
C ARG A 20 4.69 -3.65 10.70
N ALA A 21 3.71 -4.49 10.37
CA ALA A 21 2.93 -4.36 9.13
C ALA A 21 2.23 -2.99 9.05
N TRP A 22 1.64 -2.53 10.16
CA TRP A 22 1.04 -1.20 10.26
C TRP A 22 2.06 -0.09 9.97
N GLN A 23 3.24 -0.18 10.57
CA GLN A 23 4.30 0.81 10.38
C GLN A 23 4.83 0.81 8.95
N SER A 24 5.09 -0.35 8.35
CA SER A 24 5.52 -0.48 6.96
C SER A 24 4.50 0.12 5.98
N LEU A 25 3.21 -0.11 6.22
CA LEU A 25 2.12 0.51 5.45
C LEU A 25 2.10 2.03 5.57
N ARG A 26 2.25 2.54 6.79
CA ARG A 26 2.22 3.98 7.08
C ARG A 26 3.43 4.72 6.48
N GLU A 27 4.58 4.05 6.42
CA GLU A 27 5.82 4.61 5.87
C GLU A 27 5.99 4.34 4.37
N GLY A 28 5.05 3.64 3.73
CA GLY A 28 5.12 3.32 2.30
C GLY A 28 6.24 2.35 1.94
N ARG A 29 6.70 1.51 2.88
CA ARG A 29 7.71 0.47 2.66
C ARG A 29 7.11 -0.77 2.00
N PHE A 30 6.68 -0.63 0.74
CA PHE A 30 5.99 -1.68 -0.01
C PHE A 30 6.85 -2.94 -0.21
N ASP A 31 8.17 -2.78 -0.26
CA ASP A 31 9.17 -3.85 -0.29
C ASP A 31 9.09 -4.78 0.93
N ARG A 32 8.69 -4.26 2.09
CA ARG A 32 8.59 -5.03 3.35
C ARG A 32 7.21 -5.58 3.63
N ILE A 33 6.17 -4.98 3.03
CA ILE A 33 4.78 -5.38 3.29
C ILE A 33 4.53 -6.84 2.93
N GLU A 34 5.10 -7.34 1.83
CA GLU A 34 4.94 -8.74 1.43
C GLU A 34 5.53 -9.70 2.48
N GLN A 35 6.72 -9.39 2.98
CA GLN A 35 7.39 -10.17 4.03
C GLN A 35 6.63 -10.10 5.36
N ASP A 36 6.19 -8.89 5.75
CA ASP A 36 5.43 -8.66 6.97
C ASP A 36 4.09 -9.42 6.95
N ILE A 37 3.39 -9.43 5.80
CA ILE A 37 2.15 -10.20 5.61
C ILE A 37 2.41 -11.69 5.74
N ALA A 38 3.38 -12.23 4.98
CA ALA A 38 3.69 -13.66 4.99
C ALA A 38 4.05 -14.16 6.40
N GLU A 39 4.82 -13.37 7.16
CA GLU A 39 5.16 -13.73 8.54
C GLU A 39 3.95 -13.69 9.48
N THR A 40 3.07 -12.68 9.34
CA THR A 40 1.84 -12.64 10.16
C THR A 40 0.87 -13.77 9.83
N GLU A 41 0.78 -14.22 8.57
CA GLU A 41 -0.01 -15.39 8.17
C GLU A 41 0.57 -16.69 8.74
N ARG A 42 1.90 -16.84 8.70
CA ARG A 42 2.61 -17.96 9.31
C ARG A 42 2.32 -18.05 10.81
N LEU A 43 2.50 -16.94 11.53
CA LEU A 43 2.27 -16.84 12.98
C LEU A 43 0.80 -17.09 13.33
N SER A 44 -0.15 -16.56 12.56
CA SER A 44 -1.59 -16.79 12.75
C SER A 44 -1.95 -18.28 12.57
N THR A 45 -1.39 -18.93 11.54
CA THR A 45 -1.59 -20.35 11.27
C THR A 45 -1.02 -21.22 12.40
N GLU A 46 0.17 -20.87 12.90
CA GLU A 46 0.82 -21.57 14.00
C GLU A 46 0.05 -21.39 15.31
N LEU A 47 -0.40 -20.16 15.60
CA LEU A 47 -1.21 -19.82 16.76
C LEU A 47 -2.56 -20.57 16.75
N GLY A 48 -3.14 -20.80 15.56
CA GLY A 48 -4.36 -21.59 15.38
C GLY A 48 -4.27 -23.02 15.91
N ARG A 49 -3.05 -23.57 16.05
CA ARG A 49 -2.81 -24.90 16.64
C ARG A 49 -3.01 -24.93 18.16
N PHE A 50 -3.03 -23.76 18.81
CA PHE A 50 -3.19 -23.60 20.26
C PHE A 50 -4.60 -23.13 20.66
N LYS A 51 -5.61 -23.49 19.85
CA LYS A 51 -7.01 -23.09 20.07
C LYS A 51 -7.47 -23.44 21.50
N GLY A 52 -8.05 -22.45 22.19
CA GLY A 52 -8.49 -22.58 23.58
C GLY A 52 -7.42 -22.26 24.65
N GLN A 53 -6.17 -21.98 24.24
CA GLN A 53 -5.09 -21.54 25.14
C GLN A 53 -4.80 -20.04 25.05
N ILE A 54 -5.53 -19.33 24.18
CA ILE A 54 -5.42 -17.89 23.97
C ILE A 54 -6.47 -17.21 24.85
N SER A 55 -6.05 -16.22 25.64
CA SER A 55 -6.98 -15.46 26.47
C SER A 55 -7.94 -14.65 25.59
N PRO A 56 -9.20 -14.43 26.03
CA PRO A 56 -10.14 -13.58 25.29
C PRO A 56 -9.60 -12.17 25.06
N THR A 57 -8.90 -11.60 26.03
CA THR A 57 -8.29 -10.27 25.94
C THR A 57 -7.18 -10.19 24.90
N ASP A 58 -6.35 -11.23 24.77
CA ASP A 58 -5.31 -11.28 23.74
C ASP A 58 -5.93 -11.46 22.35
N ALA A 59 -6.96 -12.30 22.24
CA ALA A 59 -7.68 -12.51 20.98
C ALA A 59 -8.35 -11.21 20.49
N GLU A 60 -8.98 -10.46 21.40
CA GLU A 60 -9.59 -9.17 21.09
C GLU A 60 -8.53 -8.14 20.66
N ARG A 61 -7.38 -8.07 21.35
CA ARG A 61 -6.27 -7.19 20.98
C ARG A 61 -5.74 -7.48 19.58
N LEU A 62 -5.49 -8.75 19.27
CA LEU A 62 -5.01 -9.19 17.95
C LEU A 62 -6.05 -8.89 16.85
N SER A 63 -7.34 -9.12 17.15
CA SER A 63 -8.45 -8.80 16.24
C SER A 63 -8.52 -7.30 15.93
N TRP A 64 -8.42 -6.45 16.95
CA TRP A 64 -8.40 -4.99 16.77
C TRP A 64 -7.23 -4.54 15.89
N LYS A 65 -6.01 -5.05 16.15
CA LYS A 65 -4.81 -4.73 15.35
C LYS A 65 -4.96 -5.18 13.90
N SER A 66 -5.47 -6.39 13.68
CA SER A 66 -5.76 -6.90 12.34
C SER A 66 -6.75 -6.01 11.58
N ARG A 67 -7.85 -5.61 12.23
CA ARG A 67 -8.84 -4.71 11.63
C ARG A 67 -8.26 -3.33 11.30
N ARG A 68 -7.44 -2.75 12.19
CA ARG A 68 -6.72 -1.50 11.93
C ARG A 68 -5.89 -1.59 10.66
N ASN A 69 -5.17 -2.70 10.48
CA ASN A 69 -4.31 -2.91 9.31
C ASN A 69 -5.11 -3.11 8.02
N GLN A 70 -6.23 -3.84 8.08
CA GLN A 70 -7.13 -4.00 6.93
C GLN A 70 -7.66 -2.66 6.42
N VAL A 71 -8.08 -1.77 7.33
CA VAL A 71 -8.53 -0.43 6.96
C VAL A 71 -7.41 0.37 6.28
N LEU A 72 -6.18 0.30 6.82
CA LEU A 72 -5.04 1.00 6.25
C LEU A 72 -4.68 0.46 4.86
N LEU A 73 -4.66 -0.87 4.67
CA LEU A 73 -4.42 -1.52 3.38
C LEU A 73 -5.44 -1.07 2.33
N ALA A 74 -6.73 -1.05 2.68
CA ALA A 74 -7.79 -0.61 1.78
C ALA A 74 -7.61 0.86 1.38
N ALA A 75 -7.25 1.74 2.33
CA ALA A 75 -6.97 3.14 2.05
C ALA A 75 -5.75 3.31 1.13
N THR A 76 -4.67 2.57 1.40
CA THR A 76 -3.45 2.58 0.59
C THR A 76 -3.70 2.09 -0.84
N ALA A 77 -4.46 1.01 -1.02
CA ALA A 77 -4.84 0.50 -2.34
C ALA A 77 -5.64 1.54 -3.16
N LYS A 78 -6.57 2.24 -2.50
CA LYS A 78 -7.31 3.35 -3.13
C LYS A 78 -6.38 4.48 -3.57
N GLY A 79 -5.42 4.86 -2.72
CA GLY A 79 -4.43 5.89 -3.03
C GLY A 79 -3.52 5.52 -4.19
N LEU A 80 -3.05 4.27 -4.23
CA LEU A 80 -2.21 3.76 -5.31
C LEU A 80 -2.94 3.78 -6.66
N ASN A 81 -4.20 3.32 -6.69
CA ASN A 81 -5.01 3.37 -7.90
C ASN A 81 -5.23 4.81 -8.41
N ALA A 82 -5.47 5.76 -7.50
CA ALA A 82 -5.59 7.17 -7.86
C ALA A 82 -4.28 7.72 -8.45
N ALA A 83 -3.13 7.35 -7.89
CA ALA A 83 -1.82 7.74 -8.41
C ALA A 83 -1.56 7.15 -9.80
N ILE A 84 -1.89 5.86 -10.02
CA ILE A 84 -1.79 5.21 -11.33
C ILE A 84 -2.63 5.94 -12.37
N LEU A 85 -3.90 6.26 -12.06
CA LEU A 85 -4.77 7.03 -12.95
C LEU A 85 -4.19 8.41 -13.27
N ARG A 86 -3.62 9.09 -12.26
CA ARG A 86 -2.98 10.39 -12.46
C ARG A 86 -1.76 10.31 -13.37
N ILE A 87 -0.93 9.30 -13.22
CA ILE A 87 0.23 9.06 -14.09
C ILE A 87 -0.22 8.77 -15.52
N ALA A 88 -1.27 7.96 -15.71
CA ALA A 88 -1.81 7.68 -17.03
C ALA A 88 -2.33 8.96 -17.72
N GLU A 89 -3.04 9.82 -16.98
CA GLU A 89 -3.53 11.11 -17.51
C GLU A 89 -2.38 12.06 -17.89
N LEU A 90 -1.33 12.12 -17.07
CA LEU A 90 -0.14 12.91 -17.37
C LEU A 90 0.56 12.42 -18.65
N ARG A 91 0.70 11.10 -18.83
CA ARG A 91 1.25 10.52 -20.07
C ARG A 91 0.42 10.89 -21.28
N LYS A 92 -0.91 10.77 -21.20
CA LYS A 92 -1.83 11.17 -22.27
C LYS A 92 -1.71 12.66 -22.63
N THR A 93 -1.49 13.53 -21.65
CA THR A 93 -1.32 14.98 -21.88
C THR A 93 0.00 15.27 -22.59
N LEU A 94 1.08 14.57 -22.22
CA LEU A 94 2.40 14.66 -22.88
C LEU A 94 2.36 14.13 -24.31
N ASP A 95 1.65 13.02 -24.56
CA ASP A 95 1.52 12.43 -25.89
C ASP A 95 0.49 13.16 -26.78
N GLY A 96 -0.42 13.95 -26.18
CA GLY A 96 -1.65 14.42 -26.80
C GLY A 96 -1.75 15.92 -27.08
N THR A 97 -0.73 16.72 -26.77
CA THR A 97 -0.73 18.12 -27.20
C THR A 97 -0.29 18.18 -28.66
N THR A 98 -1.24 18.14 -29.59
CA THR A 98 -0.99 18.54 -31.00
C THR A 98 -1.36 20.00 -31.18
N THR A 99 -0.40 20.82 -31.61
CA THR A 99 -0.65 22.18 -32.09
C THR A 99 -0.91 22.18 -33.59
N TYR A 100 -1.55 23.22 -34.10
CA TYR A 100 -1.65 23.44 -35.54
C TYR A 100 -0.41 24.20 -36.03
N GLY A 101 0.26 23.66 -37.04
CA GLY A 101 1.35 24.33 -37.73
C GLY A 101 0.85 25.53 -38.54
N ALA A 102 1.78 26.38 -39.00
CA ALA A 102 1.46 27.54 -39.83
C ALA A 102 0.79 27.18 -41.18
N ASP A 103 0.90 25.90 -41.59
CA ASP A 103 0.27 25.30 -42.77
C ASP A 103 -1.12 24.68 -42.47
N GLY A 104 -1.61 24.79 -41.24
CA GLY A 104 -2.89 24.23 -40.80
C GLY A 104 -2.86 22.72 -40.53
N ARG A 105 -1.71 22.05 -40.61
CA ARG A 105 -1.59 20.61 -40.30
C ARG A 105 -1.38 20.39 -38.80
N ARG A 106 -1.85 19.25 -38.28
CA ARG A 106 -1.60 18.85 -36.89
C ARG A 106 -0.15 18.41 -36.74
N VAL A 107 0.57 19.05 -35.83
CA VAL A 107 1.94 18.70 -35.45
C VAL A 107 1.99 18.47 -33.94
N PRO A 108 2.84 17.55 -33.44
CA PRO A 108 3.08 17.42 -32.01
C PRO A 108 3.57 18.76 -31.46
N ALA A 109 3.04 19.20 -30.32
CA ALA A 109 3.50 20.40 -29.64
C ALA A 109 4.91 20.14 -29.11
N GLU A 110 5.87 20.96 -29.54
CA GLU A 110 7.23 20.90 -29.00
C GLU A 110 7.18 21.17 -27.48
N THR A 111 7.69 20.23 -26.71
CA THR A 111 7.79 20.32 -25.25
C THR A 111 8.98 21.21 -24.88
N GLY A 112 8.88 22.51 -25.16
CA GLY A 112 9.90 23.51 -24.84
C GLY A 112 9.26 24.80 -24.31
N PRO A 113 10.01 25.69 -23.65
CA PRO A 113 9.49 26.97 -23.17
C PRO A 113 9.03 27.81 -24.37
N GLY A 114 7.72 27.76 -24.64
CA GLY A 114 7.11 28.37 -25.81
C GLY A 114 7.30 29.89 -25.80
N GLN A 115 8.09 30.42 -26.73
CA GLN A 115 8.10 31.85 -27.00
C GLN A 115 6.81 32.22 -27.74
N LEU A 116 5.98 33.03 -27.09
CA LEU A 116 4.82 33.67 -27.69
C LEU A 116 5.29 34.71 -28.71
N SER A 117 5.25 34.39 -30.00
CA SER A 117 5.42 35.39 -31.05
C SER A 117 4.19 36.30 -31.08
N ARG A 118 4.34 37.53 -30.58
CA ARG A 118 3.36 38.61 -30.69
C ARG A 118 3.27 39.05 -32.16
N ARG A 119 2.09 38.93 -32.79
CA ARG A 119 1.84 39.54 -34.11
C ARG A 119 1.52 41.02 -33.94
N ALA A 120 2.22 41.86 -34.71
CA ALA A 120 1.92 43.26 -34.96
C ALA A 120 0.82 43.39 -36.04
#